data_AF-A0A661JPS0-F1
#
_entry.id   AF-A0A661JPS0-F1
#
_cell.length_a   1.000
_cell.length_b   1.000
_cell.length_c   1.000
_cell.angle_alpha   90.00
_cell.angle_beta   90.00
_cell.angle_gamma   90.00
#
_symmetry.space_group_name_H-M   'P 1'
#
loop_
_entity.id
_entity.type
_entity.pdbx_description
1 polymer ?
#
loop_
_entity_poly.entity_id
_entity_poly.type
_entity_poly.pdbx_seq_one_letter_code
_entity_poly.pdbx_strand_id
1 'polypeptide(L)'
;YGQDTQPVKAFNYEENVRENHEHYLWGNTAFAFATRLTDSFAKYRWCPNIIGPRSGGAVEDLPLHQYEAMGEIQTKIPTETLISERREYELSEQGFIALTMRKGSDNACFFSANSVQKPKFFGISKEGKEAEANYRLGTQLPYLFIICRLAHYIKVLQRENIGSWKERVDLERELNNWIKQYVADMDNPAPGVRSRRPLRQAQITVEDVEGEPGWYKVGIKVRPHFKYMGAFFTLSLVGKLDKE
;
A
#
# COMPACT_ATOMS: atom_id res chain seq x y z
N TYR A 1 -27.61 -9.01 17.36
CA TYR A 1 -29.01 -8.55 17.37
C TYR A 1 -29.47 -8.30 18.81
N GLY A 2 -30.26 -7.25 19.02
CA GLY A 2 -30.85 -6.93 20.33
C GLY A 2 -31.88 -5.82 20.20
N GLN A 3 -32.86 -5.77 21.11
CA GLN A 3 -34.01 -4.84 21.01
C GLN A 3 -33.58 -3.38 20.96
N ASP A 4 -32.59 -3.00 21.77
CA ASP A 4 -32.10 -1.62 21.86
C ASP A 4 -31.06 -1.24 20.80
N THR A 5 -30.56 -2.22 20.03
CA THR A 5 -29.51 -2.03 19.03
C THR A 5 -30.00 -2.32 17.62
N GLN A 6 -30.07 -3.60 17.25
CA GLN A 6 -30.53 -4.07 15.95
C GLN A 6 -31.71 -5.03 16.14
N PRO A 7 -32.96 -4.50 16.16
CA PRO A 7 -34.15 -5.30 16.41
C PRO A 7 -34.57 -6.10 15.17
N VAL A 8 -35.24 -7.22 15.40
CA VAL A 8 -35.88 -8.03 14.35
C VAL A 8 -37.41 -7.85 14.38
N LYS A 9 -38.08 -8.01 13.24
CA LYS A 9 -39.48 -7.58 13.08
C LYS A 9 -40.52 -8.45 13.78
N ALA A 10 -40.32 -9.77 13.84
CA ALA A 10 -41.39 -10.72 14.17
C ALA A 10 -41.41 -11.17 15.63
N PHE A 11 -40.25 -11.19 16.30
CA PHE A 11 -40.11 -11.66 17.66
C PHE A 11 -38.97 -10.94 18.36
N ASN A 12 -38.97 -10.97 19.69
CA ASN A 12 -37.95 -10.32 20.50
C ASN A 12 -36.71 -11.22 20.57
N TYR A 13 -35.78 -11.03 19.63
CA TYR A 13 -34.52 -11.77 19.60
C TYR A 13 -33.40 -11.02 20.31
N GLU A 14 -32.80 -11.68 21.29
CA GLU A 14 -31.57 -11.24 21.96
C GLU A 14 -30.46 -12.25 21.68
N GLU A 15 -29.44 -11.82 20.95
CA GLU A 15 -28.31 -12.68 20.59
C GLU A 15 -27.28 -12.73 21.72
N ASN A 16 -26.98 -13.93 22.22
CA ASN A 16 -26.03 -14.10 23.32
C ASN A 16 -24.68 -14.67 22.82
N VAL A 17 -23.66 -13.82 22.75
CA VAL A 17 -22.31 -14.11 22.23
C VAL A 17 -21.20 -14.00 23.30
N ARG A 18 -21.57 -13.95 24.59
CA ARG A 18 -20.64 -13.54 25.66
C ARG A 18 -19.54 -14.56 25.98
N GLU A 19 -19.85 -15.84 25.89
CA GLU A 19 -18.94 -16.92 26.36
C GLU A 19 -17.84 -17.26 25.35
N ASN A 20 -18.16 -17.21 24.05
CA ASN A 20 -17.24 -17.60 23.00
C ASN A 20 -17.22 -16.54 21.89
N HIS A 21 -16.05 -15.94 21.64
CA HIS A 21 -15.93 -14.93 20.59
C HIS A 21 -16.07 -15.52 19.18
N GLU A 22 -15.97 -16.83 19.00
CA GLU A 22 -16.24 -17.51 17.73
C GLU A 22 -17.73 -17.43 17.32
N HIS A 23 -18.63 -17.07 18.24
CA HIS A 23 -20.03 -16.84 17.90
C HIS A 23 -20.25 -15.49 17.19
N TYR A 24 -19.27 -14.59 17.19
CA TYR A 24 -19.32 -13.40 16.34
C TYR A 24 -19.15 -13.80 14.88
N LEU A 25 -19.85 -13.10 13.99
CA LEU A 25 -19.68 -13.25 12.56
C LEU A 25 -18.38 -12.56 12.09
N TRP A 26 -17.24 -13.23 12.32
CA TRP A 26 -15.94 -12.72 11.88
C TRP A 26 -15.85 -12.67 10.35
N GLY A 27 -15.38 -11.54 9.83
CA GLY A 27 -15.14 -11.32 8.42
C GLY A 27 -13.69 -11.57 8.03
N ASN A 28 -13.45 -11.95 6.77
CA ASN A 28 -12.11 -12.08 6.24
C ASN A 28 -11.51 -10.68 5.94
N THR A 29 -10.41 -10.34 6.61
CA THR A 29 -9.67 -9.07 6.47
C THR A 29 -9.20 -8.77 5.04
N ALA A 30 -9.08 -9.79 4.17
CA ALA A 30 -8.73 -9.58 2.76
C ALA A 30 -9.73 -8.65 2.04
N PHE A 31 -11.02 -8.71 2.40
CA PHE A 31 -12.02 -7.78 1.86
C PHE A 31 -11.77 -6.35 2.30
N ALA A 32 -11.45 -6.13 3.58
CA ALA A 32 -11.11 -4.80 4.10
C ALA A 32 -9.83 -4.24 3.44
N PHE A 33 -8.85 -5.08 3.14
CA PHE A 33 -7.67 -4.65 2.39
C PHE A 33 -8.00 -4.32 0.92
N ALA A 34 -8.86 -5.13 0.28
CA ALA A 34 -9.28 -4.90 -1.10
C ALA A 34 -10.06 -3.58 -1.28
N THR A 35 -10.88 -3.16 -0.29
CA THR A 35 -11.55 -1.86 -0.36
C THR A 35 -10.53 -0.72 -0.38
N ARG A 36 -9.40 -0.82 0.33
CA ARG A 36 -8.34 0.20 0.30
C ARG A 36 -7.71 0.31 -1.10
N LEU A 37 -7.48 -0.81 -1.79
CA LEU A 37 -7.03 -0.82 -3.19
C LEU A 37 -8.04 -0.10 -4.10
N THR A 38 -9.31 -0.45 -3.98
CA THR A 38 -10.39 0.14 -4.77
C THR A 38 -10.52 1.65 -4.52
N ASP A 39 -10.46 2.10 -3.26
CA ASP A 39 -10.54 3.53 -2.91
C ASP A 39 -9.37 4.33 -3.49
N SER A 40 -8.16 3.75 -3.39
CA SER A 40 -6.94 4.31 -4.00
C SER A 40 -7.14 4.53 -5.50
N PHE A 41 -7.63 3.49 -6.19
CA PHE A 41 -7.89 3.51 -7.63
C PHE A 41 -9.04 4.45 -8.01
N ALA A 42 -10.10 4.50 -7.21
CA ALA A 42 -11.25 5.38 -7.43
C ALA A 42 -10.85 6.86 -7.37
N LYS A 43 -9.94 7.22 -6.45
CA LYS A 43 -9.48 8.61 -6.26
C LYS A 43 -8.37 9.00 -7.24
N TYR A 44 -7.45 8.08 -7.56
CA TYR A 44 -6.20 8.43 -8.26
C TYR A 44 -5.88 7.59 -9.49
N ARG A 45 -6.65 6.52 -9.77
CA ARG A 45 -6.39 5.52 -10.82
C ARG A 45 -5.10 4.71 -10.62
N TRP A 46 -4.55 4.76 -9.40
CA TRP A 46 -3.36 4.05 -8.94
C TRP A 46 -3.60 3.50 -7.55
N CYS A 47 -2.89 2.43 -7.18
CA CYS A 47 -3.06 1.76 -5.88
C CYS A 47 -1.89 1.86 -4.87
N PRO A 48 -1.09 2.95 -4.80
CA PRO A 48 -0.03 3.07 -3.78
C PRO A 48 -0.53 3.62 -2.44
N ASN A 49 -1.76 4.15 -2.39
CA ASN A 49 -2.35 4.77 -1.19
C ASN A 49 -3.23 3.76 -0.46
N ILE A 50 -2.59 2.80 0.19
CA ILE A 50 -3.24 1.68 0.92
C ILE A 50 -2.63 1.43 2.30
N ILE A 51 -1.68 2.27 2.69
CA ILE A 51 -0.99 2.21 3.99
C ILE A 51 -1.08 3.56 4.67
N GLY A 52 -1.09 3.54 6.00
CA GLY A 52 -1.08 4.69 6.88
C GLY A 52 -2.48 5.29 7.14
N PRO A 53 -2.70 5.85 8.34
CA PRO A 53 -4.03 6.23 8.83
C PRO A 53 -4.65 7.40 8.07
N ARG A 54 -3.82 8.30 7.51
CA ARG A 54 -4.29 9.44 6.70
C ARG A 54 -4.05 9.28 5.21
N SER A 55 -3.34 8.23 4.81
CA SER A 55 -2.83 8.02 3.45
C SER A 55 -3.55 6.89 2.70
N GLY A 56 -4.72 6.48 3.18
CA GLY A 56 -5.61 5.52 2.52
C GLY A 56 -5.57 4.10 3.08
N GLY A 57 -4.84 3.84 4.17
CA GLY A 57 -4.81 2.55 4.85
C GLY A 57 -5.80 2.40 6.01
N ALA A 58 -6.48 3.48 6.43
CA ALA A 58 -7.49 3.42 7.47
C ALA A 58 -8.74 2.68 6.98
N VAL A 59 -9.28 1.76 7.79
CA VAL A 59 -10.59 1.11 7.65
C VAL A 59 -11.53 1.78 8.65
N GLU A 60 -12.58 2.40 8.14
CA GLU A 60 -13.49 3.23 8.92
C GLU A 60 -14.84 2.50 9.09
N ASP A 61 -15.65 2.97 10.03
CA ASP A 61 -17.01 2.47 10.29
C ASP A 61 -17.06 0.97 10.64
N LEU A 62 -16.18 0.54 11.55
CA LEU A 62 -16.18 -0.83 12.04
C LEU A 62 -17.31 -1.06 13.06
N PRO A 63 -17.99 -2.22 13.02
CA PRO A 63 -19.05 -2.54 13.96
C PRO A 63 -18.55 -2.53 15.41
N LEU A 64 -19.21 -1.75 16.26
CA LEU A 64 -18.97 -1.75 17.70
C LEU A 64 -20.11 -2.45 18.42
N HIS A 65 -19.76 -3.34 19.36
CA HIS A 65 -20.73 -3.98 20.24
C HIS A 65 -20.35 -3.69 21.69
N GLN A 66 -21.22 -2.96 22.40
CA GLN A 66 -21.04 -2.65 23.81
C GLN A 66 -21.83 -3.65 24.66
N TYR A 67 -21.18 -4.19 25.69
CA TYR A 67 -21.80 -5.13 26.62
C TYR A 67 -21.28 -4.89 28.03
N GLU A 68 -22.09 -5.24 29.02
CA GLU A 68 -21.69 -5.15 30.43
C GLU A 68 -20.83 -6.35 30.82
N ALA A 69 -19.67 -6.08 31.43
CA ALA A 69 -18.77 -7.08 31.97
C ALA A 69 -18.07 -6.56 33.22
N MET A 70 -18.04 -7.37 34.28
CA MET A 70 -17.42 -7.03 35.57
C MET A 70 -17.92 -5.70 36.17
N GLY A 71 -19.19 -5.35 35.93
CA GLY A 71 -19.81 -4.10 36.42
C GLY A 71 -19.48 -2.85 35.61
N GLU A 72 -18.78 -2.98 34.49
CA GLU A 72 -18.48 -1.87 33.56
C GLU A 72 -18.99 -2.16 32.15
N ILE A 73 -19.33 -1.11 31.41
CA ILE A 73 -19.64 -1.22 29.98
C ILE A 73 -18.32 -1.33 29.20
N GLN A 74 -18.13 -2.45 28.53
CA GLN A 74 -16.97 -2.71 27.69
C GLN A 74 -17.39 -2.75 26.22
N THR A 75 -16.52 -2.31 25.33
CA THR A 75 -16.73 -2.43 23.88
C THR A 75 -15.93 -3.60 23.34
N LYS A 76 -16.59 -4.55 22.68
CA LYS A 76 -15.91 -5.60 21.92
C LYS A 76 -15.09 -4.94 20.81
N ILE A 77 -13.80 -5.24 20.80
CA ILE A 77 -12.90 -4.77 19.76
C ILE A 77 -13.28 -5.40 18.39
N PRO A 78 -13.35 -4.60 17.31
CA PRO A 78 -13.71 -5.11 15.97
C PRO A 78 -12.66 -6.03 15.33
N THR A 79 -11.44 -6.02 15.86
CA THR A 79 -10.40 -7.01 15.57
C THR A 79 -10.27 -7.95 16.76
N GLU A 80 -9.92 -9.21 16.55
CA GLU A 80 -9.83 -10.19 17.64
C GLU A 80 -8.82 -9.81 18.72
N THR A 81 -7.79 -9.03 18.34
CA THR A 81 -6.76 -8.55 19.25
C THR A 81 -6.42 -7.08 18.99
N LEU A 82 -5.94 -6.39 20.03
CA LEU A 82 -5.31 -5.08 19.91
C LEU A 82 -3.81 -5.28 19.64
N ILE A 83 -3.44 -5.23 18.36
CA ILE A 83 -2.04 -5.36 17.93
C ILE A 83 -1.29 -4.08 18.32
N SER A 84 -0.23 -4.22 19.13
CA SER A 84 0.66 -3.11 19.48
C SER A 84 1.58 -2.75 18.31
N GLU A 85 2.13 -1.53 18.31
CA GLU A 85 3.04 -1.05 17.26
C GLU A 85 4.25 -1.98 17.07
N ARG A 86 4.83 -2.47 18.17
CA ARG A 86 5.93 -3.45 18.11
C ARG A 86 5.51 -4.76 17.44
N ARG A 87 4.32 -5.27 17.76
CA ARG A 87 3.81 -6.51 17.16
C ARG A 87 3.46 -6.34 15.68
N GLU A 88 2.91 -5.19 15.30
CA GLU A 88 2.69 -4.84 13.89
C GLU A 88 4.01 -4.86 13.12
N TYR A 89 5.06 -4.24 13.68
CA TYR A 89 6.38 -4.23 13.08
C TYR A 89 6.97 -5.65 12.95
N GLU A 90 6.89 -6.48 13.99
CA GLU A 90 7.33 -7.88 13.95
C GLU A 90 6.58 -8.69 12.89
N LEU A 91 5.27 -8.50 12.76
CA LEU A 91 4.44 -9.13 11.72
C LEU A 91 4.82 -8.64 10.31
N SER A 92 5.06 -7.35 10.16
CA SER A 92 5.47 -6.72 8.90
C SER A 92 6.81 -7.26 8.38
N GLU A 93 7.77 -7.47 9.28
CA GLU A 93 9.07 -8.08 8.97
C GLU A 93 8.94 -9.56 8.57
N GLN A 94 7.88 -10.24 9.02
CA GLN A 94 7.54 -11.60 8.58
C GLN A 94 6.62 -11.64 7.34
N GLY A 95 6.33 -10.50 6.71
CA GLY A 95 5.55 -10.43 5.48
C GLY A 95 4.03 -10.54 5.69
N PHE A 96 3.53 -10.29 6.90
CA PHE A 96 2.10 -10.17 7.17
C PHE A 96 1.60 -8.74 7.00
N ILE A 97 0.34 -8.61 6.60
CA ILE A 97 -0.38 -7.33 6.52
C ILE A 97 -1.35 -7.27 7.69
N ALA A 98 -0.92 -6.66 8.79
CA ALA A 98 -1.71 -6.60 10.01
C ALA A 98 -2.70 -5.41 9.99
N LEU A 99 -3.96 -5.68 10.31
CA LEU A 99 -4.96 -4.65 10.55
C LEU A 99 -4.92 -4.26 12.04
N THR A 100 -4.42 -3.07 12.34
CA THR A 100 -4.32 -2.59 13.72
C THR A 100 -5.53 -1.72 14.07
N MET A 101 -6.21 -2.06 15.16
CA MET A 101 -7.36 -1.30 15.64
C MET A 101 -6.93 -0.04 16.40
N ARG A 102 -7.59 1.09 16.14
CA ARG A 102 -7.43 2.31 16.94
C ARG A 102 -8.22 2.16 18.24
N LYS A 103 -7.50 2.10 19.36
CA LYS A 103 -8.12 1.97 20.70
C LYS A 103 -9.12 3.10 20.94
N GLY A 104 -10.34 2.74 21.37
CA GLY A 104 -11.40 3.70 21.72
C GLY A 104 -12.10 4.35 20.53
N SER A 105 -11.93 3.80 19.31
CA SER A 105 -12.62 4.23 18.10
C SER A 105 -13.22 3.01 17.40
N ASP A 106 -13.98 3.25 16.35
CA ASP A 106 -14.47 2.36 15.29
C ASP A 106 -13.56 2.29 14.06
N ASN A 107 -12.30 2.74 14.17
CA ASN A 107 -11.36 2.80 13.06
C ASN A 107 -10.21 1.81 13.24
N ALA A 108 -9.79 1.15 12.17
CA ALA A 108 -8.54 0.39 12.11
C ALA A 108 -7.63 0.92 10.99
N CYS A 109 -6.41 0.43 10.89
CA CYS A 109 -5.44 0.89 9.89
C CYS A 109 -4.47 -0.21 9.50
N PHE A 110 -4.12 -0.26 8.22
CA PHE A 110 -2.94 -0.94 7.71
C PHE A 110 -1.75 0.03 7.72
N PHE A 111 -0.74 -0.20 8.56
CA PHE A 111 0.47 0.65 8.60
C PHE A 111 1.48 0.27 7.52
N SER A 112 1.53 -1.01 7.17
CA SER A 112 2.43 -1.56 6.17
C SER A 112 1.69 -2.58 5.27
N ALA A 113 2.23 -2.81 4.08
CA ALA A 113 1.71 -3.78 3.12
C ALA A 113 2.89 -4.47 2.42
N ASN A 114 3.68 -5.21 3.21
CA ASN A 114 4.76 -6.02 2.70
C ASN A 114 4.20 -7.30 2.07
N SER A 115 4.86 -7.79 1.02
CA SER A 115 4.60 -9.13 0.51
C SER A 115 5.28 -10.18 1.40
N VAL A 116 4.98 -11.45 1.15
CA VAL A 116 5.65 -12.59 1.79
C VAL A 116 7.11 -12.77 1.36
N GLN A 117 7.58 -12.01 0.36
CA GLN A 117 8.95 -12.12 -0.14
C GLN A 117 9.95 -11.52 0.85
N LYS A 118 10.82 -12.37 1.38
CA LYS A 118 11.89 -11.93 2.29
C LYS A 118 12.94 -11.07 1.56
N PRO A 119 13.30 -9.88 2.07
CA PRO A 119 14.42 -9.08 1.55
C PRO A 119 15.74 -9.85 1.59
N LYS A 120 16.55 -9.73 0.54
CA LYS A 120 17.88 -10.35 0.44
C LYS A 120 18.96 -9.39 0.92
N PHE A 121 20.03 -9.95 1.51
CA PHE A 121 21.25 -9.23 1.88
C PHE A 121 22.27 -9.33 0.73
N PHE A 122 22.92 -8.22 0.38
CA PHE A 122 23.88 -8.14 -0.73
C PHE A 122 25.26 -7.64 -0.28
N GLY A 123 25.51 -7.50 1.03
CA GLY A 123 26.80 -7.09 1.57
C GLY A 123 26.86 -5.61 1.98
N ILE A 124 27.97 -5.22 2.61
CA ILE A 124 28.14 -3.86 3.19
C ILE A 124 28.72 -2.82 2.22
N SER A 125 29.09 -3.23 0.99
CA SER A 125 29.58 -2.30 -0.03
C SER A 125 28.51 -1.31 -0.45
N LYS A 126 28.91 -0.21 -1.10
CA LYS A 126 27.97 0.79 -1.59
C LYS A 126 26.97 0.17 -2.58
N GLU A 127 27.48 -0.64 -3.50
CA GLU A 127 26.69 -1.35 -4.51
C GLU A 127 25.75 -2.38 -3.86
N GLY A 128 26.21 -3.07 -2.81
CA GLY A 128 25.40 -4.01 -2.04
C GLY A 128 24.21 -3.32 -1.37
N LYS A 129 24.45 -2.17 -0.72
CA LYS A 129 23.37 -1.37 -0.09
C LYS A 129 22.37 -0.81 -1.10
N GLU A 130 22.84 -0.39 -2.27
CA GLU A 130 21.96 0.06 -3.36
C GLU A 130 21.11 -1.11 -3.91
N ALA A 131 21.70 -2.29 -4.07
CA ALA A 131 20.98 -3.51 -4.47
C ALA A 131 19.95 -3.94 -3.43
N GLU A 132 20.27 -3.86 -2.13
CA GLU A 132 19.33 -4.13 -1.04
C GLU A 132 18.14 -3.17 -1.07
N ALA A 133 18.38 -1.87 -1.23
CA ALA A 133 17.33 -0.87 -1.32
C ALA A 133 16.40 -1.14 -2.52
N ASN A 134 16.98 -1.44 -3.69
CA ASN A 134 16.21 -1.77 -4.90
C ASN A 134 15.39 -3.05 -4.72
N TYR A 135 15.97 -4.09 -4.11
CA TYR A 135 15.29 -5.36 -3.87
C TYR A 135 14.14 -5.19 -2.87
N ARG A 136 14.33 -4.41 -1.80
CA ARG A 136 13.29 -4.12 -0.80
C ARG A 136 12.10 -3.35 -1.38
N LEU A 137 12.30 -2.47 -2.37
CA LEU A 137 11.17 -1.84 -3.07
C LEU A 137 10.29 -2.88 -3.77
N GLY A 138 10.89 -3.94 -4.31
CA GLY A 138 10.16 -5.05 -4.95
C GLY A 138 9.36 -5.91 -3.98
N THR A 139 9.77 -5.99 -2.70
CA THR A 139 9.05 -6.79 -1.68
C THR A 139 7.82 -6.08 -1.11
N GLN A 140 7.56 -4.83 -1.50
CA GLN A 140 6.50 -3.99 -0.94
C GLN A 140 5.37 -3.79 -1.95
N LEU A 141 4.16 -4.19 -1.57
CA LEU A 141 2.99 -4.20 -2.46
C LEU A 141 2.61 -2.82 -3.01
N PRO A 142 2.67 -1.70 -2.25
CA PRO A 142 2.33 -0.38 -2.79
C PRO A 142 3.14 0.00 -4.02
N TYR A 143 4.43 -0.38 -4.07
CA TYR A 143 5.29 -0.15 -5.22
C TYR A 143 5.05 -1.18 -6.32
N LEU A 144 4.86 -2.45 -5.95
CA LEU A 144 4.55 -3.50 -6.91
C LEU A 144 3.28 -3.21 -7.72
N PHE A 145 2.22 -2.67 -7.08
CA PHE A 145 0.99 -2.32 -7.79
C PHE A 145 1.16 -1.20 -8.84
N ILE A 146 2.12 -0.29 -8.64
CA ILE A 146 2.50 0.69 -9.67
C ILE A 146 3.07 -0.07 -10.89
N ILE A 147 3.99 -1.00 -10.67
CA ILE A 147 4.61 -1.79 -11.74
C ILE A 147 3.59 -2.66 -12.46
N CYS A 148 2.69 -3.35 -11.74
CA CYS A 148 1.63 -4.14 -12.33
C CYS A 148 0.75 -3.29 -13.26
N ARG A 149 0.39 -2.06 -12.85
CA ARG A 149 -0.43 -1.19 -13.67
C ARG A 149 0.31 -0.68 -14.91
N LEU A 150 1.60 -0.36 -14.79
CA LEU A 150 2.44 -0.05 -15.95
C LEU A 150 2.50 -1.22 -16.94
N ALA A 151 2.71 -2.45 -16.44
CA ALA A 151 2.73 -3.65 -17.27
C ALA A 151 1.39 -3.85 -18.02
N HIS A 152 0.26 -3.66 -17.33
CA HIS A 152 -1.07 -3.72 -17.97
C HIS A 152 -1.22 -2.67 -19.07
N TYR A 153 -0.83 -1.42 -18.83
CA TYR A 153 -0.90 -0.37 -19.85
C TYR A 153 0.00 -0.66 -21.05
N ILE A 154 1.25 -1.06 -20.80
CA ILE A 154 2.22 -1.35 -21.87
C ILE A 154 1.71 -2.52 -22.73
N LYS A 155 1.17 -3.57 -22.11
CA LYS A 155 0.64 -4.72 -22.85
C LYS A 155 -0.49 -4.32 -23.80
N VAL A 156 -1.40 -3.45 -23.36
CA VAL A 156 -2.50 -2.96 -24.20
C VAL A 156 -2.00 -1.98 -25.26
N LEU A 157 -1.21 -0.97 -24.87
CA LEU A 157 -0.67 0.05 -25.76
C LEU A 157 0.16 -0.56 -26.90
N GLN A 158 1.05 -1.50 -26.58
CA GLN A 158 1.91 -2.13 -27.58
C GLN A 158 1.15 -3.10 -28.47
N ARG A 159 0.07 -3.72 -27.99
CA ARG A 159 -0.78 -4.59 -28.82
C ARG A 159 -1.41 -3.82 -29.98
N GLU A 160 -1.89 -2.60 -29.73
CA GLU A 160 -2.49 -1.74 -30.76
C GLU A 160 -1.46 -1.23 -31.78
N ASN A 161 -0.17 -1.25 -31.42
CA ASN A 161 0.92 -0.79 -32.30
C ASN A 161 1.50 -1.89 -33.20
N ILE A 162 1.08 -3.15 -33.05
CA ILE A 162 1.58 -4.26 -33.88
C ILE A 162 1.21 -4.02 -35.34
N GLY A 163 2.18 -4.12 -36.25
CA GLY A 163 2.01 -3.90 -37.69
C GLY A 163 2.16 -2.45 -38.13
N SER A 164 2.43 -1.51 -37.22
CA SER A 164 2.78 -0.14 -37.56
C SER A 164 4.24 0.00 -38.01
N TRP A 165 4.52 0.99 -38.86
CA TRP A 165 5.88 1.34 -39.30
C TRP A 165 6.61 2.09 -38.19
N LYS A 166 7.30 1.36 -37.31
CA LYS A 166 8.08 1.94 -36.21
C LYS A 166 9.49 1.38 -36.20
N GLU A 167 10.45 2.28 -36.13
CA GLU A 167 11.83 1.91 -35.85
C GLU A 167 12.12 1.96 -34.35
N ARG A 168 13.28 1.43 -33.95
CA ARG A 168 13.77 1.42 -32.56
C ARG A 168 13.65 2.78 -31.88
N VAL A 169 14.07 3.83 -32.59
CA VAL A 169 14.08 5.22 -32.09
C VAL A 169 12.67 5.77 -31.89
N ASP A 170 11.74 5.41 -32.78
CA ASP A 170 10.35 5.85 -32.67
C ASP A 170 9.70 5.24 -31.43
N LEU A 171 9.90 3.93 -31.22
CA LEU A 171 9.38 3.20 -30.07
C LEU A 171 9.93 3.77 -28.76
N GLU A 172 11.24 4.05 -28.70
CA GLU A 172 11.89 4.67 -27.54
C GLU A 172 11.32 6.05 -27.25
N ARG A 173 11.15 6.90 -28.28
CA ARG A 173 10.60 8.25 -28.14
C ARG A 173 9.14 8.22 -27.66
N GLU A 174 8.31 7.40 -28.27
CA GLU A 174 6.88 7.30 -27.91
C GLU A 174 6.67 6.79 -26.50
N LEU A 175 7.38 5.72 -26.11
CA LEU A 175 7.29 5.17 -24.76
C LEU A 175 7.78 6.16 -23.70
N ASN A 176 8.90 6.86 -23.95
CA ASN A 176 9.38 7.90 -23.04
C ASN A 176 8.41 9.09 -22.95
N ASN A 177 7.74 9.47 -24.05
CA ASN A 177 6.71 10.51 -24.00
C ASN A 177 5.45 10.05 -23.26
N TRP A 178 5.03 8.79 -23.45
CA TRP A 178 3.91 8.21 -22.74
C TRP A 178 4.14 8.13 -21.22
N ILE A 179 5.31 7.63 -20.77
CA ILE A 179 5.56 7.43 -19.33
C ILE A 179 5.67 8.77 -18.57
N LYS A 180 6.13 9.84 -19.23
CA LYS A 180 6.26 11.19 -18.63
C LYS A 180 4.96 11.73 -18.03
N GLN A 181 3.79 11.33 -18.53
CA GLN A 181 2.51 11.78 -17.98
C GLN A 181 2.29 11.32 -16.52
N TYR A 182 2.97 10.25 -16.10
CA TYR A 182 2.91 9.68 -14.75
C TYR A 182 4.10 10.09 -13.87
N VAL A 183 4.98 10.95 -14.39
CA VAL A 183 6.16 11.46 -13.70
C VAL A 183 5.88 12.84 -13.11
N ALA A 184 6.22 13.03 -11.83
CA ALA A 184 6.22 14.31 -11.15
C ALA A 184 7.64 14.67 -10.68
N ASP A 185 8.40 15.31 -11.57
CA ASP A 185 9.78 15.75 -11.34
C ASP A 185 9.85 17.12 -10.68
N MET A 186 9.15 17.26 -9.55
CA MET A 186 9.24 18.42 -8.67
C MET A 186 9.75 17.92 -7.32
N ASP A 187 10.47 18.74 -6.58
CA ASP A 187 10.96 18.33 -5.25
C ASP A 187 9.84 18.22 -4.21
N ASN A 188 8.85 19.12 -4.29
CA ASN A 188 7.72 19.13 -3.38
C ASN A 188 6.35 19.21 -4.07
N PRO A 189 5.96 18.21 -4.88
CA PRO A 189 4.63 18.16 -5.48
C PRO A 189 3.59 17.94 -4.38
N ALA A 190 2.43 18.57 -4.53
CA ALA A 190 1.31 18.39 -3.61
C ALA A 190 0.91 16.90 -3.49
N PRO A 191 0.40 16.42 -2.33
CA PRO A 191 0.06 15.00 -2.13
C PRO A 191 -0.89 14.41 -3.18
N GLY A 192 -1.85 15.20 -3.65
CA GLY A 192 -2.76 14.80 -4.72
C GLY A 192 -2.04 14.57 -6.07
N VAL A 193 -1.02 15.37 -6.38
CA VAL A 193 -0.19 15.21 -7.58
C VAL A 193 0.66 13.95 -7.46
N ARG A 194 1.34 13.72 -6.33
CA ARG A 194 2.13 12.50 -6.06
C ARG A 194 1.30 11.23 -6.19
N SER A 195 0.02 11.31 -5.84
CA SER A 195 -0.89 10.17 -5.90
C SER A 195 -1.36 9.85 -7.33
N ARG A 196 -1.57 10.87 -8.17
CA ARG A 196 -1.94 10.70 -9.59
C ARG A 196 -0.74 10.43 -10.50
N ARG A 197 0.44 10.89 -10.10
CA ARG A 197 1.73 10.72 -10.76
C ARG A 197 2.71 10.05 -9.79
N PRO A 198 2.64 8.72 -9.67
CA PRO A 198 3.36 8.00 -8.62
C PRO A 198 4.88 7.88 -8.88
N LEU A 199 5.34 8.23 -10.08
CA LEU A 199 6.75 8.13 -10.45
C LEU A 199 7.46 9.46 -10.24
N ARG A 200 8.66 9.42 -9.65
CA ARG A 200 9.58 10.55 -9.58
C ARG A 200 10.43 10.65 -10.85
N GLN A 201 10.91 9.51 -11.36
CA GLN A 201 11.73 9.42 -12.57
C GLN A 201 11.38 8.13 -13.32
N ALA A 202 11.54 8.15 -14.64
CA ALA A 202 11.39 6.98 -15.49
C ALA A 202 12.33 7.08 -16.69
N GLN A 203 12.87 5.95 -17.12
CA GLN A 203 13.69 5.82 -18.31
C GLN A 203 13.31 4.54 -19.04
N ILE A 204 13.06 4.66 -20.34
CA ILE A 204 12.79 3.51 -21.20
C ILE A 204 13.89 3.46 -22.28
N THR A 205 14.55 2.32 -22.40
CA THR A 205 15.58 2.06 -23.42
C THR A 205 15.10 0.96 -24.35
N VAL A 206 15.42 1.07 -25.64
CA VAL A 206 15.00 0.10 -26.66
C VAL A 206 16.22 -0.35 -27.44
N GLU A 207 16.46 -1.66 -27.47
CA GLU A 207 17.55 -2.33 -28.18
C GLU A 207 16.95 -3.22 -29.28
N ASP A 208 17.67 -3.34 -30.41
CA ASP A 208 17.32 -4.31 -31.46
C ASP A 208 17.64 -5.74 -30.99
N VAL A 209 16.84 -6.71 -31.44
CA VAL A 209 17.15 -8.13 -31.24
C VAL A 209 17.97 -8.63 -32.44
N GLU A 210 19.21 -9.02 -32.18
CA GLU A 210 20.10 -9.52 -33.22
C GLU A 210 19.49 -10.76 -33.92
N GLY A 211 19.41 -10.71 -35.25
CA GLY A 211 18.84 -11.79 -36.07
C GLY A 211 17.31 -11.74 -36.25
N GLU A 212 16.60 -10.84 -35.57
CA GLU A 212 15.13 -10.74 -35.64
C GLU A 212 14.65 -9.32 -36.01
N PRO A 213 14.58 -8.96 -37.31
CA PRO A 213 14.09 -7.65 -37.73
C PRO A 213 12.66 -7.38 -37.24
N GLY A 214 12.46 -6.20 -36.65
CA GLY A 214 11.17 -5.79 -36.08
C GLY A 214 10.93 -6.26 -34.63
N TRP A 215 11.86 -7.02 -34.04
CA TRP A 215 11.84 -7.38 -32.63
C TRP A 215 12.73 -6.44 -31.82
N TYR A 216 12.19 -5.98 -30.69
CA TYR A 216 12.86 -5.03 -29.81
C TYR A 216 12.87 -5.51 -28.37
N LYS A 217 13.99 -5.32 -27.70
CA LYS A 217 14.13 -5.50 -26.25
C LYS A 217 13.95 -4.17 -25.56
N VAL A 218 12.88 -4.05 -24.77
CA VAL A 218 12.54 -2.81 -24.05
C VAL A 218 12.91 -2.93 -22.58
N GLY A 219 13.82 -2.08 -22.11
CA GLY A 219 14.17 -1.94 -20.70
C GLY A 219 13.42 -0.76 -20.09
N ILE A 220 12.66 -1.00 -19.02
CA ILE A 220 11.89 0.05 -18.32
C ILE A 220 12.39 0.16 -16.89
N LYS A 221 12.98 1.31 -16.56
CA LYS A 221 13.46 1.65 -15.21
C LYS A 221 12.59 2.77 -14.67
N VAL A 222 11.99 2.57 -13.51
CA VAL A 222 11.16 3.58 -12.85
C VAL A 222 11.56 3.75 -11.39
N ARG A 223 11.48 4.99 -10.91
CA ARG A 223 11.72 5.35 -9.51
C ARG A 223 10.43 5.94 -8.93
N PRO A 224 9.75 5.26 -8.00
CA PRO A 224 8.56 5.81 -7.36
C PRO A 224 8.90 6.89 -6.34
N HIS A 225 7.91 7.67 -5.93
CA HIS A 225 8.02 8.49 -4.71
C HIS A 225 8.02 7.59 -3.47
N PHE A 226 8.94 7.85 -2.53
CA PHE A 226 9.03 7.08 -1.30
C PHE A 226 7.94 7.47 -0.30
N LYS A 227 7.36 6.44 0.34
CA LYS A 227 6.45 6.57 1.48
C LYS A 227 7.27 6.73 2.77
N TYR A 228 6.76 7.52 3.70
CA TYR A 228 7.32 7.60 5.04
C TYR A 228 6.91 6.35 5.83
N MET A 229 7.89 5.58 6.30
CA MET A 229 7.66 4.32 7.02
C MET A 229 8.29 4.28 8.42
N GLY A 230 9.02 5.33 8.82
CA GLY A 230 9.65 5.41 10.13
C GLY A 230 10.79 6.42 10.15
N ALA A 231 11.18 6.83 11.35
CA ALA A 231 12.35 7.66 11.61
C ALA A 231 12.87 7.40 13.02
N PHE A 232 14.18 7.57 13.21
CA PHE A 232 14.80 7.60 14.53
C PHE A 232 14.87 9.05 15.01
N PHE A 233 14.38 9.30 16.22
CA PHE A 233 14.43 10.63 16.85
C PHE A 233 15.38 10.60 18.03
N THR A 234 16.40 11.44 18.01
CA THR A 234 17.31 11.65 19.14
C THR A 234 16.97 12.98 19.79
N LEU A 235 16.53 12.94 21.05
CA LEU A 235 16.23 14.14 21.82
C LEU A 235 17.43 14.48 22.71
N SER A 236 17.97 15.68 22.51
CA SER A 236 19.08 16.21 23.31
C SER A 236 18.68 17.56 23.89
N LEU A 237 18.86 17.73 25.20
CA LEU A 237 18.70 19.02 25.86
C LEU A 237 19.99 19.82 25.70
N VAL A 238 19.92 21.02 25.13
CA VAL A 238 21.09 21.87 24.91
C VAL A 238 20.86 23.22 25.59
N GLY A 239 21.82 23.67 26.41
CA GLY A 239 21.69 24.90 27.22
C GLY A 239 21.70 26.20 26.41
N LYS A 240 22.18 26.15 25.16
CA LYS A 240 22.05 27.21 24.16
C LYS A 240 22.04 26.50 22.80
N LEU A 241 20.94 26.58 22.05
CA LEU A 241 20.98 26.22 20.64
C LEU A 241 21.80 27.30 19.93
N ASP A 242 22.79 26.87 19.16
CA ASP A 242 23.42 27.78 18.19
C ASP A 242 22.32 28.32 17.27
N LYS A 243 22.23 29.64 17.18
CA LYS A 243 21.34 30.32 16.25
C LYS A 243 22.08 30.36 14.92
N GLU A 244 21.64 29.55 13.96
CA GLU A 244 21.94 29.80 12.54
C GLU A 244 21.43 31.18 12.11
#